data_AF-A0AA43UMA2-F1
#
_entry.id   AF-A0AA43UMA2-F1
#
_cell.length_a   1.000
_cell.length_b   1.000
_cell.length_c   1.000
_cell.angle_alpha   90.00
_cell.angle_beta   90.00
_cell.angle_gamma   90.00
#
_symmetry.space_group_name_H-M   'P 1'
#
loop_
_entity.id
_entity.type
_entity.pdbx_description
1 polymer ?
#
loop_
_entity_poly.entity_id
_entity_poly.type
_entity_poly.pdbx_seq_one_letter_code
_entity_poly.pdbx_strand_id
1 'polypeptide(L)'
;MATEDAAYIRQKVMDHNKWFEECIPMIASENLMSPLAKEMLISDFADRYAEGLPGKRYYQGNIYVDEVELKTIELAKKVFDADFADVRPISGT
;
A
#
# COMPACT_ATOMS: atom_id res chain seq x y z
N MET A 1 22.36 5.88 -20.63
CA MET A 1 21.96 6.89 -19.62
C MET A 1 20.66 6.50 -18.92
N ALA A 2 19.44 6.85 -19.39
CA ALA A 2 18.22 6.58 -18.60
C ALA A 2 17.98 5.11 -18.20
N THR A 3 18.40 4.14 -19.03
CA THR A 3 18.28 2.71 -18.75
C THR A 3 19.36 2.16 -17.81
N GLU A 4 20.56 2.73 -17.83
CA GLU A 4 21.67 2.29 -16.97
C GLU A 4 21.44 2.76 -15.53
N ASP A 5 20.98 4.00 -15.35
CA ASP A 5 20.65 4.54 -14.03
C ASP A 5 19.49 3.77 -13.39
N ALA A 6 18.43 3.47 -14.18
CA ALA A 6 17.31 2.67 -13.71
C ALA A 6 17.75 1.24 -13.33
N ALA A 7 18.61 0.61 -14.13
CA ALA A 7 19.16 -0.71 -13.83
C ALA A 7 20.00 -0.69 -12.55
N TYR A 8 20.82 0.34 -12.35
CA TYR A 8 21.61 0.53 -11.14
C TYR A 8 20.73 0.66 -9.89
N ILE A 9 19.71 1.53 -9.92
CA ILE A 9 18.76 1.71 -8.81
C ILE A 9 18.07 0.38 -8.50
N ARG A 10 17.55 -0.29 -9.53
CA ARG A 10 16.90 -1.61 -9.36
C ARG A 10 17.85 -2.60 -8.70
N GLN A 11 19.11 -2.66 -9.13
CA GLN A 11 20.09 -3.58 -8.55
C GLN A 11 20.31 -3.27 -7.06
N LYS A 12 20.42 -2.01 -6.66
CA LYS A 12 20.59 -1.64 -5.25
C LYS A 12 19.39 -2.04 -4.38
N VAL A 13 18.17 -1.93 -4.91
CA VAL A 13 16.97 -2.42 -4.20
C VAL A 13 16.99 -3.94 -4.03
N MET A 14 17.40 -4.68 -5.07
CA MET A 14 17.50 -6.15 -4.98
C MET A 14 18.62 -6.60 -4.02
N ASP A 15 19.78 -5.93 -4.04
CA ASP A 15 20.88 -6.18 -3.10
C ASP A 15 20.40 -5.98 -1.64
N HIS A 16 19.60 -4.94 -1.39
CA HIS A 16 19.03 -4.67 -0.07
C HIS A 16 18.04 -5.75 0.39
N ASN A 17 17.16 -6.22 -0.49
CA ASN A 17 16.25 -7.33 -0.18
C ASN A 17 17.03 -8.57 0.27
N LYS A 18 18.06 -8.96 -0.48
CA LYS A 18 18.92 -10.10 -0.14
C LYS A 18 19.63 -9.89 1.20
N TRP A 19 20.14 -8.69 1.45
CA TRP A 19 20.81 -8.39 2.71
C TRP A 19 19.88 -8.57 3.91
N PHE A 20 18.63 -8.08 3.82
CA PHE A 20 17.65 -8.25 4.89
C PHE A 20 17.15 -9.69 5.06
N GLU A 21 17.13 -10.49 3.99
CA GLU A 21 16.86 -11.94 4.08
C GLU A 21 17.91 -12.69 4.91
N GLU A 22 19.15 -12.19 4.95
CA GLU A 22 20.28 -12.77 5.69
C GLU A 22 20.44 -12.17 7.11
N CYS A 23 19.63 -11.17 7.46
CA CYS A 23 19.71 -10.45 8.73
C CYS A 23 18.61 -10.87 9.72
N ILE A 24 18.83 -10.51 11.00
CA ILE A 24 17.79 -10.52 12.03
C ILE A 24 17.50 -9.05 12.37
N PRO A 25 16.50 -8.41 11.73
CA PRO A 25 16.17 -7.01 12.00
C PRO A 25 15.56 -6.87 13.41
N MET A 26 16.09 -5.92 14.18
CA MET A 26 15.72 -5.70 15.59
C MET A 26 15.13 -4.30 15.84
N ILE A 27 14.85 -3.53 14.79
CA ILE A 27 14.27 -2.20 14.90
C ILE A 27 12.75 -2.34 15.10
N ALA A 28 12.24 -1.84 16.24
CA ALA A 28 10.86 -2.07 16.66
C ALA A 28 9.79 -1.47 15.73
N SER A 29 10.13 -0.44 14.96
CA SER A 29 9.23 0.22 14.00
C SER A 29 9.24 -0.41 12.61
N GLU A 30 10.14 -1.36 12.34
CA GLU A 30 10.25 -2.03 11.04
C GLU A 30 9.49 -3.37 11.07
N ASN A 31 8.97 -3.77 9.90
CA ASN A 31 8.23 -5.02 9.78
C ASN A 31 8.29 -5.57 8.34
N LEU A 32 8.01 -6.86 8.18
CA LEU A 32 7.92 -7.53 6.88
C LEU A 32 6.46 -7.63 6.43
N MET A 33 6.16 -7.08 5.25
CA MET A 33 4.85 -7.19 4.63
C MET A 33 4.64 -8.58 3.99
N SER A 34 3.42 -9.13 4.10
CA SER A 34 3.06 -10.42 3.48
C SER A 34 3.08 -10.34 1.94
N PRO A 35 3.33 -11.44 1.22
CA PRO A 35 3.35 -11.44 -0.25
C PRO A 35 2.05 -10.92 -0.87
N LEU A 36 0.89 -11.28 -0.30
CA LEU A 36 -0.42 -10.83 -0.80
C LEU A 36 -0.61 -9.31 -0.64
N ALA A 37 -0.14 -8.72 0.46
CA ALA A 37 -0.20 -7.27 0.64
C ALA A 37 0.79 -6.55 -0.29
N LYS A 38 1.98 -7.12 -0.52
CA LYS A 38 2.96 -6.56 -1.47
C LYS A 38 2.45 -6.55 -2.91
N GLU A 39 1.72 -7.57 -3.33
CA GLU A 39 1.14 -7.66 -4.68
C GLU A 39 0.24 -6.46 -5.01
N MET A 40 -0.53 -5.98 -4.05
CA MET A 40 -1.47 -4.87 -4.25
C MET A 40 -0.77 -3.53 -4.58
N LEU A 41 0.50 -3.36 -4.16
CA LEU A 41 1.29 -2.15 -4.44
C LEU A 41 1.67 -2.01 -5.92
N ILE A 42 1.55 -3.08 -6.71
CA ILE A 42 1.87 -3.11 -8.15
C ILE A 42 0.58 -3.38 -8.93
N SER A 43 -0.48 -2.65 -8.59
CA SER A 43 -1.77 -2.71 -9.29
C SER A 43 -2.10 -1.38 -9.94
N ASP A 44 -3.06 -1.40 -10.87
CA ASP A 44 -3.55 -0.20 -11.57
C ASP A 44 -4.07 0.88 -10.60
N PHE A 45 -4.40 0.53 -9.35
CA PHE A 45 -4.85 1.49 -8.33
C PHE A 45 -3.81 2.58 -8.04
N ALA A 46 -2.52 2.29 -8.24
CA ALA A 46 -1.45 3.28 -8.09
C ALA A 46 -1.57 4.47 -9.07
N ASP A 47 -2.26 4.26 -10.20
CA ASP A 47 -2.45 5.26 -11.25
C ASP A 47 -3.84 5.92 -11.22
N ARG A 48 -4.65 5.65 -10.18
CA ARG A 48 -6.04 6.14 -10.07
C ARG A 48 -6.20 7.18 -8.96
N TYR A 49 -7.02 8.17 -9.26
CA TYR A 49 -7.44 9.19 -8.29
C TYR A 49 -8.83 8.85 -7.75
N ALA A 50 -8.90 8.56 -6.45
CA ALA A 50 -10.13 8.23 -5.74
C ALA A 50 -10.52 9.33 -4.73
N GLU A 51 -10.37 10.60 -5.11
CA GLU A 51 -10.69 11.73 -4.23
C GLU A 51 -12.20 11.74 -3.88
N GLY A 52 -12.50 11.95 -2.60
CA GLY A 52 -13.85 11.98 -2.05
C GLY A 52 -14.14 10.82 -1.11
N LEU A 53 -15.41 10.44 -1.02
CA LEU A 53 -15.89 9.28 -0.25
C LEU A 53 -16.46 8.22 -1.20
N PRO A 54 -16.56 6.95 -0.78
CA PRO A 54 -17.24 5.92 -1.57
C PRO A 54 -18.65 6.38 -2.00
N GLY A 55 -18.98 6.21 -3.28
CA GLY A 55 -20.22 6.69 -3.90
C GLY A 55 -20.33 8.21 -4.10
N LYS A 56 -19.33 8.99 -3.66
CA LYS A 56 -19.25 10.46 -3.78
C LYS A 56 -17.82 10.88 -4.19
N ARG A 57 -17.36 10.34 -5.31
CA ARG A 57 -16.03 10.63 -5.87
C ARG A 57 -16.04 11.86 -6.76
N TYR A 58 -14.95 12.63 -6.74
CA TYR A 58 -14.74 13.73 -7.68
C TYR A 58 -14.32 13.22 -9.07
N TYR A 59 -13.63 12.09 -9.12
CA TYR A 59 -13.17 11.46 -10.36
C TYR A 59 -13.97 10.19 -10.68
N GLN A 60 -14.10 9.91 -11.98
CA GLN A 60 -14.80 8.73 -12.50
C GLN A 60 -13.92 7.47 -12.46
N GLY A 61 -14.53 6.30 -12.68
CA GLY A 61 -13.80 5.03 -12.80
C GLY A 61 -13.48 4.32 -11.47
N ASN A 62 -14.08 4.77 -10.36
CA ASN A 62 -13.78 4.28 -9.01
C ASN A 62 -14.67 3.11 -8.53
N ILE A 63 -15.36 2.39 -9.44
CA ILE A 63 -16.33 1.34 -9.08
C ILE A 63 -15.69 0.30 -8.14
N TYR A 64 -14.54 -0.25 -8.52
CA TYR A 64 -13.85 -1.27 -7.71
C TYR A 64 -13.04 -0.67 -6.55
N VAL A 65 -12.63 0.60 -6.65
CA VAL A 65 -11.95 1.29 -5.54
C VAL A 65 -12.92 1.47 -4.37
N ASP A 66 -14.18 1.82 -4.66
CA ASP A 66 -15.23 1.94 -3.66
C ASP A 66 -15.50 0.61 -2.95
N GLU A 67 -15.55 -0.50 -3.68
CA GLU A 67 -15.73 -1.84 -3.10
C GLU A 67 -14.59 -2.20 -2.14
N VAL A 68 -13.34 -1.93 -2.54
CA VAL A 68 -12.15 -2.18 -1.70
C VAL A 68 -12.11 -1.27 -0.48
N GLU A 69 -12.39 0.03 -0.63
CA GLU A 69 -12.37 0.98 0.48
C GLU A 69 -13.46 0.65 1.51
N LEU A 70 -14.68 0.35 1.07
CA LEU A 70 -15.77 -0.08 1.95
C LEU A 70 -15.43 -1.37 2.69
N LYS A 71 -14.84 -2.36 2.00
CA LYS A 71 -14.43 -3.61 2.65
C LYS A 71 -13.33 -3.38 3.69
N THR A 72 -12.39 -2.49 3.41
CA THR A 72 -11.29 -2.17 4.32
C THR A 72 -11.81 -1.42 5.56
N ILE A 73 -12.77 -0.51 5.40
CA ILE A 73 -13.44 0.17 6.52
C ILE A 73 -14.17 -0.84 7.40
N GLU A 74 -14.93 -1.77 6.82
CA GLU A 74 -15.62 -2.85 7.56
C GLU A 74 -14.62 -3.68 8.38
N LEU A 75 -13.50 -4.09 7.76
CA LEU A 75 -12.46 -4.88 8.41
C LEU A 75 -11.76 -4.09 9.52
N ALA A 76 -11.42 -2.82 9.30
CA ALA A 76 -10.80 -1.97 10.30
C ALA A 76 -11.72 -1.80 11.52
N LYS A 77 -13.00 -1.50 11.30
CA LYS A 77 -13.99 -1.43 12.38
C LYS A 77 -14.08 -2.73 13.17
N LYS A 78 -14.05 -3.88 12.48
CA LYS A 78 -14.10 -5.20 13.12
C LYS A 78 -12.85 -5.52 13.93
N VAL A 79 -11.67 -5.18 13.43
CA VAL A 79 -10.39 -5.46 14.11
C VAL A 79 -10.21 -4.59 15.35
N PHE A 80 -10.62 -3.33 15.29
CA PHE A 80 -10.43 -2.36 16.36
C PHE A 80 -11.66 -2.15 17.25
N ASP A 81 -12.75 -2.87 17.01
CA ASP A 81 -14.05 -2.70 17.70
C ASP A 81 -14.50 -1.23 17.71
N ALA A 82 -14.54 -0.62 16.53
CA ALA A 82 -14.79 0.81 16.36
C ALA A 82 -16.09 1.10 15.61
N ASP A 83 -16.79 2.17 16.03
CA ASP A 83 -18.00 2.66 15.34
C ASP A 83 -17.68 3.31 13.99
N PHE A 84 -16.49 3.90 13.86
CA PHE A 84 -16.02 4.61 12.69
C PHE A 84 -14.55 4.27 12.41
N ALA A 85 -14.20 4.14 11.13
CA ALA A 85 -12.82 4.00 10.68
C ALA A 85 -12.63 4.76 9.36
N ASP A 86 -11.49 5.43 9.23
CA ASP A 86 -11.03 6.06 8.00
C ASP A 86 -9.71 5.42 7.57
N VAL A 87 -9.66 4.88 6.36
CA VAL A 87 -8.54 4.11 5.83
C VAL A 87 -7.75 4.87 4.76
N ARG A 88 -8.13 6.13 4.49
CA ARG A 88 -7.52 6.99 3.47
C ARG A 88 -6.21 7.68 3.89
N PRO A 89 -5.89 7.90 5.19
CA PRO A 89 -4.59 8.46 5.56
C PRO A 89 -3.42 7.61 5.03
N ILE A 90 -2.47 8.27 4.37
CA ILE A 90 -1.35 7.60 3.68
C ILE A 90 -0.19 7.22 4.63
N SER A 91 -0.16 7.82 5.82
CA SER A 91 0.83 7.57 6.86
C SER A 91 0.30 8.04 8.22
N GLY A 92 1.09 7.88 9.28
CA GLY A 92 0.74 8.35 10.62
C GLY A 92 1.00 9.84 10.89
N THR A 93 1.47 10.63 9.91
CA THR A 93 1.68 12.09 10.04
C THR A 93 0.44 12.85 9.59
#